data_AF-A0A1N6L3D3-F1
#
_entry.id   AF-A0A1N6L3D3-F1
#
_cell.length_a   1.000
_cell.length_b   1.000
_cell.length_c   1.000
_cell.angle_alpha   90.00
_cell.angle_beta   90.00
_cell.angle_gamma   90.00
#
_symmetry.space_group_name_H-M   'P 1'
#
loop_
_entity.id
_entity.type
_entity.pdbx_description
1 polymer ?
#
loop_
_entity_poly.entity_id
_entity_poly.type
_entity_poly.pdbx_seq_one_letter_code
_entity_poly.pdbx_strand_id
1 'polypeptide(L)'
;MKQLIERAATVGTICVSVLLSACSGSPSEGDVRAALQKQVEAGRAQAEQLMGKSAFLDKQIDQQKQAVDGIKLIGCKNDGDKAYVCDLESNGGASRVRMLKGSDGWIASDVGKG
;
A
#
# COMPACT_ATOMS: atom_id res chain seq x y z
N MET A 1 -10.80 -47.43 -49.12
CA MET A 1 -11.16 -47.84 -47.74
C MET A 1 -11.45 -46.55 -46.98
N LYS A 2 -12.71 -46.14 -46.82
CA LYS A 2 -13.53 -46.46 -45.62
C LYS A 2 -12.63 -46.26 -44.37
N GLN A 3 -12.69 -45.17 -43.60
CA GLN A 3 -13.90 -44.59 -43.02
C GLN A 3 -13.63 -43.27 -42.28
N LEU A 4 -14.69 -42.45 -42.28
CA LEU A 4 -15.17 -41.63 -41.15
C LEU A 4 -14.32 -40.44 -40.71
N ILE A 5 -14.41 -39.40 -41.55
CA ILE A 5 -14.63 -38.03 -41.08
C ILE A 5 -15.97 -38.04 -40.32
N GLU A 6 -15.93 -38.24 -39.00
CA GLU A 6 -17.07 -38.06 -38.10
C GLU A 6 -16.86 -36.83 -37.23
N ARG A 7 -17.62 -35.78 -37.60
CA ARG A 7 -18.43 -34.95 -36.72
C ARG A 7 -17.84 -34.65 -35.33
N ALA A 8 -17.37 -33.43 -35.17
CA ALA A 8 -18.19 -32.37 -34.56
C ALA A 8 -17.26 -31.37 -33.87
N ALA A 9 -17.39 -30.13 -34.32
CA ALA A 9 -17.29 -28.91 -33.54
C ALA A 9 -16.59 -29.03 -32.18
N THR A 10 -15.40 -28.45 -32.09
CA THR A 10 -15.09 -27.68 -30.89
C THR A 10 -14.12 -26.57 -31.28
N VAL A 11 -14.69 -25.36 -31.34
CA VAL A 11 -13.97 -24.10 -31.36
C VAL A 11 -12.98 -24.14 -30.20
N GLY A 12 -11.70 -24.28 -30.51
CA GLY A 12 -10.61 -24.19 -29.55
C GLY A 12 -10.41 -22.75 -29.13
N THR A 13 -11.37 -22.17 -28.43
CA THR A 13 -11.14 -20.95 -27.65
C THR A 13 -10.14 -21.32 -26.57
N ILE A 14 -8.88 -20.96 -26.78
CA ILE A 14 -7.88 -20.92 -25.72
C ILE A 14 -8.36 -19.82 -24.76
N CYS A 15 -9.21 -20.20 -23.80
CA CYS A 15 -9.42 -19.45 -22.59
C CYS A 15 -8.09 -19.48 -21.84
N VAL A 16 -7.21 -18.52 -22.11
CA VAL A 16 -6.18 -18.12 -21.16
C VAL A 16 -6.95 -17.52 -19.99
N SER A 17 -7.43 -18.38 -19.09
CA SER A 17 -7.79 -18.01 -17.74
C SER A 17 -6.49 -17.56 -17.09
N VAL A 18 -6.16 -16.27 -17.30
CA VAL A 18 -5.25 -15.55 -16.43
C VAL A 18 -5.83 -15.75 -15.05
N LEU A 19 -5.20 -16.64 -14.29
CA LEU A 19 -5.38 -16.75 -12.86
C LEU A 19 -5.03 -15.36 -12.31
N LEU A 20 -6.03 -14.48 -12.23
CA LEU A 20 -6.08 -13.39 -11.26
C LEU A 20 -6.20 -14.06 -9.87
N SER A 21 -5.22 -14.90 -9.50
CA SER A 21 -4.82 -14.95 -8.11
C SER A 21 -4.46 -13.51 -7.81
N ALA A 22 -5.25 -12.86 -6.96
CA ALA A 22 -5.00 -11.51 -6.52
C ALA A 22 -3.53 -11.41 -6.12
N CYS A 23 -2.71 -10.81 -6.98
CA CYS A 23 -1.43 -10.26 -6.62
C CYS A 23 -1.71 -9.07 -5.70
N SER A 24 -2.29 -9.30 -4.52
CA SER A 24 -2.09 -8.42 -3.39
C SER A 24 -0.66 -8.66 -2.93
N GLY A 25 0.30 -8.26 -3.76
CA GLY A 25 1.70 -8.21 -3.39
C GLY A 25 1.85 -7.31 -2.17
N SER A 26 2.94 -7.49 -1.42
CA SER A 26 3.31 -6.55 -0.37
C SER A 26 3.29 -5.12 -0.90
N PRO A 27 2.97 -4.13 -0.05
CA PRO A 27 3.05 -2.72 -0.45
C PRO A 27 4.46 -2.40 -0.95
N SER A 28 4.55 -1.64 -2.03
CA SER A 28 5.80 -1.08 -2.51
C SER A 28 6.27 0.06 -1.60
N GLU A 29 7.54 0.47 -1.71
CA GLU A 29 8.03 1.66 -1.00
C GLU A 29 7.21 2.92 -1.35
N GLY A 30 6.80 3.06 -2.61
CA GLY A 30 5.92 4.14 -3.06
C GLY A 30 4.54 4.08 -2.40
N ASP A 31 3.97 2.88 -2.24
CA ASP A 31 2.71 2.69 -1.53
C ASP A 31 2.82 3.08 -0.05
N VAL A 32 3.92 2.69 0.60
CA VAL A 32 4.19 3.04 2.00
C VAL A 32 4.34 4.55 2.15
N ARG A 33 5.15 5.20 1.30
CA ARG A 33 5.32 6.67 1.32
C ARG A 33 3.98 7.38 1.10
N ALA A 34 3.21 6.97 0.09
CA ALA A 34 1.91 7.59 -0.20
C ALA A 34 0.93 7.44 0.97
N ALA A 35 0.90 6.27 1.62
CA ALA A 35 0.03 6.05 2.78
C ALA A 35 0.44 6.91 3.98
N LEU A 36 1.74 7.07 4.24
CA LEU A 36 2.26 7.94 5.30
C LEU A 36 2.03 9.43 4.99
N GLN A 37 2.22 9.86 3.75
CA GLN A 37 1.90 11.23 3.32
C GLN A 37 0.42 11.55 3.53
N LYS A 38 -0.48 10.61 3.20
CA LYS A 38 -1.92 10.75 3.48
C LYS A 38 -2.21 10.90 4.98
N GLN A 39 -1.49 10.20 5.85
CA GLN A 39 -1.64 10.38 7.30
C GLN A 39 -1.21 11.78 7.75
N VAL A 40 -0.09 12.30 7.23
CA VAL A 40 0.38 13.65 7.51
C VAL A 40 -0.66 14.69 7.05
N GLU A 41 -1.24 14.51 5.87
CA GLU A 41 -2.28 15.40 5.34
C GLU A 41 -3.59 15.33 6.14
N ALA A 42 -4.01 14.14 6.55
CA ALA A 42 -5.18 13.96 7.42
C ALA A 42 -4.95 14.64 8.78
N GLY A 43 -3.75 14.48 9.37
CA GLY A 43 -3.36 15.15 10.60
C GLY A 43 -3.31 16.67 10.45
N ARG A 44 -2.82 17.19 9.32
CA ARG A 44 -2.87 18.62 8.98
C ARG A 44 -4.31 19.14 8.95
N ALA A 45 -5.20 18.48 8.21
CA ALA A 45 -6.59 18.92 8.08
C ALA A 45 -7.29 18.96 9.45
N GLN A 46 -7.04 17.97 10.30
CA GLN A 46 -7.55 17.93 11.66
C GLN A 46 -6.97 19.06 12.53
N ALA A 47 -5.66 19.30 12.46
CA ALA A 47 -5.00 20.36 13.22
C ALA A 47 -5.47 21.76 12.79
N GLU A 48 -5.63 22.00 11.48
CA GLU A 48 -6.17 23.26 10.95
C GLU A 48 -7.61 23.51 11.40
N GLN A 49 -8.43 22.45 11.51
CA GLN A 49 -9.79 22.57 11.99
C GLN A 49 -9.86 22.95 13.49
N LEU A 50 -8.93 22.48 14.30
CA LEU A 50 -8.92 22.71 15.75
C LEU A 50 -8.20 23.99 16.16
N MET A 51 -7.07 24.30 15.53
CA MET A 51 -6.18 25.40 15.91
C MET A 51 -6.12 26.53 14.90
N GLY A 52 -6.79 26.39 13.75
CA GLY A 52 -6.66 27.30 12.62
C GLY A 52 -5.36 27.10 11.85
N LYS A 53 -5.24 27.82 10.72
CA LYS A 53 -4.02 27.82 9.91
C LYS A 53 -2.95 28.67 10.61
N SER A 54 -1.73 28.15 10.71
CA SER A 54 -0.60 28.89 11.26
C SER A 54 0.71 28.49 10.58
N ALA A 55 1.63 29.44 10.45
CA ALA A 55 2.96 29.19 9.90
C ALA A 55 3.78 28.18 10.72
N PHE A 56 3.48 28.06 12.02
CA PHE A 56 4.07 27.03 12.88
C PHE A 56 3.58 25.63 12.47
N LEU A 57 2.27 25.47 12.27
CA LEU A 57 1.69 24.20 11.81
C LEU A 57 2.23 23.82 10.43
N ASP A 58 2.30 24.77 9.50
CA ASP A 58 2.85 24.53 8.15
C ASP A 58 4.28 24.01 8.22
N LYS A 59 5.14 24.65 9.02
CA LYS A 59 6.53 24.22 9.22
C LYS A 59 6.61 22.82 9.83
N GLN A 60 5.73 22.47 10.76
CA GLN A 60 5.70 21.14 11.37
C GLN A 60 5.28 20.07 10.35
N ILE A 61 4.29 20.37 9.50
CA ILE A 61 3.84 19.46 8.44
C ILE A 61 4.93 19.26 7.39
N ASP A 62 5.63 20.33 6.99
CA ASP A 62 6.74 20.23 6.04
C ASP A 62 7.87 19.35 6.58
N GLN A 63 8.19 19.46 7.88
CA GLN A 63 9.16 18.58 8.53
C GLN A 63 8.70 17.11 8.52
N GLN A 64 7.42 16.84 8.76
CA GLN A 64 6.88 15.48 8.69
C GLN A 64 6.93 14.93 7.26
N LYS A 65 6.60 15.74 6.24
CA LYS A 65 6.70 15.34 4.83
C LYS A 65 8.14 14.99 4.44
N GLN A 66 9.10 15.83 4.81
CA GLN A 66 10.52 15.55 4.59
C GLN A 66 10.97 14.24 5.28
N ALA A 67 10.48 13.98 6.48
CA ALA A 67 10.77 12.72 7.18
C ALA A 67 10.19 11.51 6.44
N VAL A 68 8.98 11.63 5.87
CA VAL A 68 8.35 10.57 5.06
C VAL A 68 9.10 10.35 3.74
N ASP A 69 9.55 11.42 3.08
CA ASP A 69 10.31 11.30 1.82
C ASP A 69 11.66 10.62 2.04
N GLY A 70 12.26 10.83 3.22
CA GLY A 70 13.53 10.22 3.64
C GLY A 70 13.44 8.76 4.12
N ILE A 71 12.25 8.13 4.12
CA ILE A 71 12.14 6.72 4.52
C ILE A 71 12.67 5.80 3.42
N LYS A 72 13.24 4.69 3.85
CA LYS A 72 13.63 3.57 3.01
C LYS A 72 12.92 2.31 3.48
N LEU A 73 12.31 1.58 2.56
CA LEU A 73 11.68 0.31 2.88
C LEU A 73 12.74 -0.80 2.98
N ILE A 74 12.85 -1.42 4.15
CA ILE A 74 13.75 -2.57 4.35
C ILE A 74 13.05 -3.87 3.93
N GLY A 75 11.79 -4.03 4.31
CA GLY A 75 10.98 -5.18 3.94
C GLY A 75 9.60 -5.14 4.58
N CYS A 76 8.68 -5.97 4.08
CA CYS A 76 7.35 -6.12 4.63
C CYS A 76 7.05 -7.60 4.90
N LYS A 77 6.59 -7.89 6.11
CA LYS A 77 6.10 -9.21 6.51
C LYS A 77 4.58 -9.24 6.41
N ASN A 78 4.01 -10.31 5.86
CA ASN A 78 2.55 -10.49 5.86
C ASN A 78 2.04 -10.63 7.31
N ASP A 79 0.95 -9.92 7.61
CA ASP A 79 0.27 -9.84 8.91
C ASP A 79 -1.25 -10.13 8.78
N GLY A 80 -1.63 -10.86 7.72
CA GLY A 80 -3.01 -11.22 7.37
C GLY A 80 -3.32 -11.04 5.89
N ASP A 81 -4.55 -11.38 5.48
CA ASP A 81 -4.98 -11.43 4.07
C ASP A 81 -4.74 -10.13 3.29
N LYS A 82 -4.83 -8.99 3.97
CA LYS A 82 -4.70 -7.64 3.39
C LYS A 82 -3.85 -6.73 4.29
N ALA A 83 -2.95 -7.33 5.05
CA ALA A 83 -2.16 -6.62 6.05
C ALA A 83 -0.69 -7.00 5.96
N TYR A 84 0.19 -6.01 6.10
CA TYR A 84 1.63 -6.19 6.16
C TYR A 84 2.21 -5.33 7.27
N VAL A 85 3.23 -5.82 7.96
CA VAL A 85 4.08 -5.01 8.85
C VAL A 85 5.38 -4.75 8.11
N CYS A 86 5.68 -3.48 7.86
CA CYS A 86 6.85 -3.04 7.12
C CYS A 86 7.90 -2.42 8.05
N ASP A 87 9.13 -2.89 7.92
CA ASP A 87 10.31 -2.32 8.55
C ASP A 87 10.85 -1.19 7.65
N LEU A 88 11.00 0.00 8.23
CA LEU A 88 11.46 1.21 7.57
C LEU A 88 12.73 1.71 8.23
N GLU A 89 13.65 2.23 7.42
CA GLU A 89 14.82 2.95 7.88
C GLU A 89 14.67 4.44 7.55
N SER A 90 15.06 5.30 8.48
CA SER A 90 15.11 6.74 8.30
C SER A 90 16.34 7.31 9.01
N ASN A 91 16.62 8.59 8.84
CA ASN A 91 17.69 9.28 9.57
C ASN A 91 17.53 9.18 11.10
N GLY A 92 16.29 8.97 11.60
CA GLY A 92 15.99 8.77 13.02
C GLY A 92 16.12 7.34 13.53
N GLY A 93 16.53 6.40 12.66
CA GLY A 93 16.64 4.98 12.97
C GLY A 93 15.55 4.12 12.31
N ALA A 94 15.49 2.86 12.74
CA ALA A 94 14.52 1.89 12.25
C ALA A 94 13.16 2.05 12.92
N SER A 95 12.09 1.92 12.15
CA SER A 95 10.70 1.99 12.62
C SER A 95 9.85 0.93 11.94
N ARG A 96 8.66 0.66 12.49
CA ARG A 96 7.70 -0.28 11.92
C ARG A 96 6.36 0.38 11.68
N VAL A 97 5.78 0.11 10.51
CA VAL A 97 4.44 0.57 10.14
C VAL A 97 3.58 -0.62 9.73
N ARG A 98 2.32 -0.62 10.13
CA ARG A 98 1.34 -1.59 9.66
C ARG A 98 0.62 -1.02 8.44
N MET A 99 0.57 -1.78 7.36
CA MET A 99 -0.03 -1.42 6.09
C MET A 99 -1.27 -2.29 5.85
N LEU A 100 -2.42 -1.66 5.69
CA LEU A 100 -3.69 -2.32 5.43
C LEU A 100 -4.18 -1.99 4.01
N LYS A 101 -4.54 -3.00 3.22
CA LYS A 101 -5.09 -2.82 1.87
C LYS A 101 -6.59 -2.53 1.97
N GLY A 102 -6.96 -1.26 1.84
CA GLY A 102 -8.33 -0.80 1.67
C GLY A 102 -8.82 -0.83 0.22
N SER A 103 -10.07 -0.40 0.01
CA SER A 103 -10.66 -0.20 -1.33
C SER A 103 -9.90 0.85 -2.14
N ASP A 104 -9.47 1.94 -1.47
CA ASP A 104 -8.94 3.14 -2.13
C ASP A 104 -7.40 3.20 -2.11
N GLY A 105 -6.76 2.09 -1.75
CA GLY A 105 -5.31 1.98 -1.67
C GLY A 105 -4.80 1.41 -0.35
N TRP A 106 -3.55 1.71 -0.05
CA TRP A 106 -2.91 1.30 1.19
C TRP A 106 -3.12 2.34 2.29
N ILE A 107 -3.34 1.86 3.51
CA ILE A 107 -3.54 2.66 4.71
C ILE A 107 -2.41 2.31 5.68
N ALA A 108 -1.65 3.30 6.10
CA ALA A 108 -0.68 3.15 7.18
C ALA A 108 -1.43 3.19 8.52
N SER A 109 -0.93 2.44 9.49
CA SER A 109 -1.37 2.41 10.89
C SER A 109 -0.13 2.21 11.74
N ASP A 110 -0.14 2.74 12.97
CA ASP A 110 0.88 2.37 13.93
C ASP A 110 0.81 0.86 14.19
N VAL A 111 1.98 0.24 14.37
CA VAL A 111 2.05 -1.09 14.96
C VAL A 111 1.85 -0.86 16.44
N GLY A 112 0.60 -0.91 16.90
CA GLY A 112 0.27 -0.71 18.32
C GLY A 112 1.25 -1.44 19.22
N LYS A 113 1.76 -0.75 20.24
CA LYS A 113 2.53 -1.39 21.30
C LYS A 113 1.57 -2.31 22.06
N GLY A 114 1.52 -3.59 21.66
CA GLY A 114 1.01 -4.66 22.51
C GLY A 114 1.85 -4.80 23.76
#